data_AF-A0AAF0YHG4-F1
#
_entry.id   AF-A0AAF0YHG4-F1
#
_cell.length_a   1.000
_cell.length_b   1.000
_cell.length_c   1.000
_cell.angle_alpha   90.00
_cell.angle_beta   90.00
_cell.angle_gamma   90.00
#
_symmetry.space_group_name_H-M   'P 1'
#
loop_
_entity.id
_entity.type
_entity.pdbx_description
1 polymer ?
#
loop_
_entity_poly.entity_id
_entity_poly.type
_entity_poly.pdbx_seq_one_letter_code
_entity_poly.pdbx_strand_id
1 'polypeptide(L)'
;MIAKVQSLLEQLNGALNVDADTYDYDFIAALPITPHDATSNQGFIHQAITDERNREVVEATAKEFGAQGWEVVYANCVARIAAKVTPLISGRVLAQTSPSNAYDEDYVYNHAKLYAAAFNAAGITNDRFCIKIPTTSAGVAAAKRLKADGIATLGTALFSVPQALAAAQADMHAISMYLNEPGAHSSADRWPDVADPATQSPMANRHMQIRAAYDARRKAGQHAPQMKTASYISAAEALASTDLGADHITIGAPILTDLASSATLPPYKKGLWKVPFAQQGDREHWAAWTPGKPSDARMQSLLASDPVSGADWKPTDTALDYTAPGVLDAFNEKDEATRTRLHAALSRFSEQEADSRKFLQALI
;
A
#
# COMPACT_ATOMS: atom_id res chain seq x y z
N MET A 1 -5.13 9.36 38.65
CA MET A 1 -5.76 9.02 37.36
C MET A 1 -5.11 7.75 36.85
N ILE A 2 -5.87 6.67 36.68
CA ILE A 2 -5.34 5.45 36.04
C ILE A 2 -5.21 5.76 34.55
N ALA A 3 -4.02 5.65 33.98
CA ALA A 3 -3.82 5.87 32.55
C ALA A 3 -4.70 4.86 31.77
N LYS A 4 -5.46 5.35 30.79
CA LYS A 4 -6.22 4.49 29.87
C LYS A 4 -5.21 3.54 29.21
N VAL A 5 -5.48 2.23 29.29
CA VAL A 5 -4.67 1.24 28.58
C VAL A 5 -4.87 1.47 27.07
N GLN A 6 -3.78 1.76 26.36
CA GLN A 6 -3.81 1.98 24.92
C GLN A 6 -3.99 0.65 24.18
N SER A 7 -4.87 0.63 23.18
CA SER A 7 -4.95 -0.46 22.21
C SER A 7 -3.64 -0.62 21.43
N LEU A 8 -3.40 -1.79 20.84
CA LEU A 8 -2.25 -2.03 19.95
C LEU A 8 -2.28 -1.06 18.76
N LEU A 9 -3.47 -0.65 18.29
CA LEU A 9 -3.61 0.36 17.25
C LEU A 9 -3.10 1.73 17.72
N GLU A 10 -3.49 2.20 18.91
CA GLU A 10 -2.99 3.45 19.51
C GLU A 10 -1.47 3.38 19.75
N GLN A 11 -0.96 2.24 20.23
CA GLN A 11 0.49 2.02 20.41
C GLN A 11 1.24 2.07 19.07
N LEU A 12 0.72 1.40 18.05
CA LEU A 12 1.33 1.32 16.71
C LEU A 12 1.35 2.69 16.04
N ASN A 13 0.27 3.47 16.17
CA ASN A 13 0.20 4.85 15.70
C ASN A 13 1.16 5.80 16.46
N GLY A 14 1.62 5.42 17.65
CA GLY A 14 2.69 6.13 18.36
C GLY A 14 4.10 5.82 17.82
N ALA A 15 4.25 4.72 17.07
CA ALA A 15 5.54 4.27 16.54
C ALA A 15 5.70 4.55 15.03
N LEU A 16 4.60 4.55 14.27
CA LEU A 16 4.55 4.71 12.81
C LEU A 16 3.35 5.56 12.40
N ASN A 17 3.38 6.09 11.19
CA ASN A 17 2.17 6.65 10.57
C ASN A 17 1.25 5.52 10.12
N VAL A 18 0.10 5.36 10.80
CA VAL A 18 -0.89 4.35 10.43
C VAL A 18 -1.86 4.93 9.41
N ASP A 19 -2.04 4.23 8.29
CA ASP A 19 -2.96 4.59 7.22
C ASP A 19 -4.10 3.56 7.13
N ALA A 20 -5.26 4.00 6.68
CA ALA A 20 -6.42 3.15 6.47
C ALA A 20 -6.51 2.72 4.99
N ASP A 21 -6.46 1.42 4.69
CA ASP A 21 -6.62 0.89 3.33
C ASP A 21 -8.11 0.66 3.01
N THR A 22 -8.88 1.74 3.06
CA THR A 22 -10.33 1.75 2.78
C THR A 22 -10.81 3.19 2.60
N TYR A 23 -11.92 3.37 1.89
CA TYR A 23 -12.68 4.63 1.79
C TYR A 23 -14.03 4.57 2.52
N ASP A 24 -14.22 3.60 3.41
CA ASP A 24 -15.40 3.52 4.28
C ASP A 24 -15.36 4.62 5.35
N TYR A 25 -16.20 5.64 5.17
CA TYR A 25 -16.31 6.78 6.07
C TYR A 25 -16.64 6.37 7.51
N ASP A 26 -17.67 5.53 7.69
CA ASP A 26 -18.15 5.17 9.02
C ASP A 26 -17.08 4.36 9.77
N PHE A 27 -16.39 3.48 9.04
CA PHE A 27 -15.30 2.70 9.61
C PHE A 27 -14.15 3.60 10.08
N ILE A 28 -13.68 4.53 9.22
CA ILE A 28 -12.58 5.43 9.58
C ILE A 28 -12.98 6.35 10.73
N ALA A 29 -14.21 6.88 10.71
CA ALA A 29 -14.72 7.76 11.77
C ALA A 29 -14.82 7.06 13.14
N ALA A 30 -14.95 5.74 13.16
CA ALA A 30 -15.03 4.93 14.37
C ALA A 30 -13.66 4.51 14.94
N LEU A 31 -12.56 4.75 14.23
CA LEU A 31 -11.23 4.36 14.71
C LEU A 31 -10.83 5.15 15.97
N PRO A 32 -10.10 4.51 16.92
CA PRO A 32 -9.61 5.18 18.13
C PRO A 32 -8.41 6.12 17.85
N ILE A 33 -7.99 6.24 16.59
CA ILE A 33 -6.90 7.08 16.12
C ILE A 33 -7.39 7.90 14.91
N THR A 34 -6.70 8.98 14.59
CA THR A 34 -6.80 9.64 13.28
C THR A 34 -5.74 9.03 12.36
N PRO A 35 -6.11 8.24 11.34
CA PRO A 35 -5.13 7.74 10.38
C PRO A 35 -4.38 8.88 9.70
N HIS A 36 -3.14 8.61 9.28
CA HIS A 36 -2.38 9.56 8.51
C HIS A 36 -2.96 9.68 7.10
N ASP A 37 -2.92 8.62 6.30
CA ASP A 37 -3.54 8.59 4.98
C ASP A 37 -4.73 7.63 4.91
N ALA A 38 -5.54 7.77 3.86
CA ALA A 38 -6.46 6.73 3.39
C ALA A 38 -6.01 6.23 2.02
N THR A 39 -5.68 4.95 1.90
CA THR A 39 -5.30 4.35 0.62
C THR A 39 -6.43 3.53 0.01
N SER A 40 -6.35 3.37 -1.31
CA SER A 40 -7.25 2.49 -2.05
C SER A 40 -6.48 1.73 -3.15
N ASN A 41 -7.18 0.78 -3.76
CA ASN A 41 -6.84 0.11 -5.00
C ASN A 41 -8.17 -0.21 -5.72
N GLN A 42 -8.10 -0.90 -6.85
CA GLN A 42 -9.24 -1.24 -7.69
C GLN A 42 -10.33 -1.99 -6.90
N GLY A 43 -9.94 -2.92 -6.02
CA GLY A 43 -10.86 -3.68 -5.17
C GLY A 43 -11.55 -2.82 -4.11
N PHE A 44 -10.80 -1.98 -3.38
CA PHE A 44 -11.39 -1.10 -2.37
C PHE A 44 -12.29 -0.02 -2.98
N ILE A 45 -11.93 0.49 -4.15
CA ILE A 45 -12.82 1.40 -4.87
C ILE A 45 -14.06 0.67 -5.38
N HIS A 46 -13.93 -0.56 -5.90
CA HIS A 46 -15.09 -1.36 -6.29
C HIS A 46 -16.07 -1.54 -5.12
N GLN A 47 -15.57 -1.92 -3.95
CA GLN A 47 -16.37 -1.98 -2.72
C GLN A 47 -17.02 -0.64 -2.40
N ALA A 48 -16.28 0.47 -2.47
CA ALA A 48 -16.80 1.79 -2.14
C ALA A 48 -17.89 2.28 -3.11
N ILE A 49 -17.76 2.05 -4.42
CA ILE A 49 -18.75 2.49 -5.42
C ILE A 49 -19.99 1.59 -5.47
N THR A 50 -19.88 0.35 -4.99
CA THR A 50 -21.01 -0.60 -4.91
C THR A 50 -21.69 -0.59 -3.53
N ASP A 51 -21.11 0.10 -2.55
CA ASP A 51 -21.72 0.29 -1.25
C ASP A 51 -22.99 1.14 -1.35
N GLU A 52 -24.08 0.61 -0.81
CA GLU A 52 -25.40 1.25 -0.80
C GLU A 52 -25.38 2.65 -0.15
N ARG A 53 -24.51 2.87 0.85
CA ARG A 53 -24.32 4.18 1.50
C ARG A 53 -23.76 5.24 0.54
N ASN A 54 -23.13 4.81 -0.54
CA ASN A 54 -22.61 5.69 -1.60
C ASN A 54 -23.50 5.72 -2.86
N ARG A 55 -24.63 4.99 -2.90
CA ARG A 55 -25.47 4.91 -4.10
C ARG A 55 -25.83 6.28 -4.67
N GLU A 56 -26.31 7.19 -3.83
CA GLU A 56 -26.73 8.53 -4.27
C GLU A 56 -25.59 9.30 -4.96
N VAL A 57 -24.38 9.31 -4.38
CA VAL A 57 -23.24 10.01 -4.96
C VAL A 57 -22.78 9.35 -6.26
N VAL A 58 -22.85 8.03 -6.35
CA VAL A 58 -22.47 7.27 -7.56
C VAL A 58 -23.47 7.51 -8.69
N GLU A 59 -24.77 7.39 -8.44
CA GLU A 59 -25.81 7.63 -9.46
C GLU A 59 -25.81 9.09 -9.94
N ALA A 60 -25.65 10.05 -9.03
CA ALA A 60 -25.52 11.45 -9.40
C ALA A 60 -24.29 11.70 -10.29
N THR A 61 -23.16 11.05 -9.97
CA THR A 61 -21.92 11.16 -10.75
C THR A 61 -22.06 10.50 -12.13
N ALA A 62 -22.69 9.33 -12.22
CA ALA A 62 -22.99 8.67 -13.49
C ALA A 62 -23.89 9.52 -14.38
N LYS A 63 -24.94 10.13 -13.81
CA LYS A 63 -25.82 11.06 -14.53
C LYS A 63 -25.08 12.29 -15.06
N GLU A 64 -24.15 12.84 -14.28
CA GLU A 64 -23.42 14.06 -14.62
C GLU A 64 -22.31 13.83 -15.66
N PHE A 65 -21.56 12.74 -15.53
CA PHE A 65 -20.36 12.48 -16.34
C PHE A 65 -20.51 11.34 -17.35
N GLY A 66 -21.66 10.65 -17.39
CA GLY A 66 -21.84 9.42 -18.17
C GLY A 66 -21.50 9.56 -19.65
N ALA A 67 -21.89 10.67 -20.29
CA ALA A 67 -21.58 10.93 -21.70
C ALA A 67 -20.07 11.03 -22.01
N GLN A 68 -19.21 11.22 -20.99
CA GLN A 68 -17.75 11.30 -21.12
C GLN A 68 -17.07 9.93 -20.96
N GLY A 69 -17.83 8.88 -20.66
CA GLY A 69 -17.33 7.51 -20.54
C GLY A 69 -17.02 7.07 -19.10
N TRP A 70 -16.91 5.76 -18.93
CA TRP A 70 -16.84 5.12 -17.61
C TRP A 70 -15.62 5.55 -16.77
N GLU A 71 -14.47 5.82 -17.39
CA GLU A 71 -13.25 6.24 -16.67
C GLU A 71 -13.42 7.61 -16.01
N VAL A 72 -14.11 8.53 -16.68
CA VAL A 72 -14.42 9.86 -16.12
C VAL A 72 -15.40 9.71 -14.96
N VAL A 73 -16.43 8.87 -15.11
CA VAL A 73 -17.35 8.56 -14.00
C VAL A 73 -16.60 7.91 -12.83
N TYR A 74 -15.72 6.94 -13.10
CA TYR A 74 -14.93 6.25 -12.09
C TYR A 74 -14.05 7.21 -11.29
N ALA A 75 -13.26 8.06 -11.97
CA ALA A 75 -12.40 9.03 -11.32
C ALA A 75 -13.19 10.04 -10.45
N ASN A 76 -14.35 10.51 -10.93
CA ASN A 76 -15.20 11.41 -10.16
C ASN A 76 -15.88 10.72 -8.96
N CYS A 77 -16.28 9.44 -9.09
CA CYS A 77 -16.77 8.65 -7.96
C CYS A 77 -15.68 8.50 -6.89
N VAL A 78 -14.46 8.13 -7.30
CA VAL A 78 -13.29 8.04 -6.40
C VAL A 78 -13.07 9.36 -5.66
N ALA A 79 -13.04 10.48 -6.39
CA ALA A 79 -12.80 11.81 -5.80
C ALA A 79 -13.91 12.25 -4.85
N ARG A 80 -15.19 12.07 -5.21
CA ARG A 80 -16.33 12.46 -4.38
C ARG A 80 -16.46 11.63 -3.12
N ILE A 81 -16.17 10.32 -3.19
CA ILE A 81 -16.12 9.46 -2.00
C ILE A 81 -14.92 9.84 -1.12
N ALA A 82 -13.74 10.04 -1.72
CA ALA A 82 -12.55 10.46 -0.99
C ALA A 82 -12.72 11.82 -0.29
N ALA A 83 -13.49 12.74 -0.86
CA ALA A 83 -13.79 14.05 -0.25
C ALA A 83 -14.52 13.91 1.08
N LYS A 84 -15.34 12.87 1.26
CA LYS A 84 -15.98 12.55 2.55
C LYS A 84 -14.96 12.05 3.59
N VAL A 85 -13.94 11.30 3.14
CA VAL A 85 -12.92 10.67 4.00
C VAL A 85 -11.79 11.63 4.37
N THR A 86 -11.46 12.58 3.49
CA THR A 86 -10.33 13.52 3.63
C THR A 86 -10.32 14.29 4.98
N PRO A 87 -11.47 14.70 5.56
CA PRO A 87 -11.52 15.32 6.89
C PRO A 87 -11.19 14.38 8.06
N LEU A 88 -11.26 13.05 7.86
CA LEU A 88 -11.02 12.05 8.91
C LEU A 88 -9.56 11.60 8.99
N ILE A 89 -8.71 12.11 8.12
CA ILE A 89 -7.28 11.76 8.02
C ILE A 89 -6.42 13.03 8.11
N SER A 90 -5.18 12.89 8.57
CA SER A 90 -4.26 14.04 8.71
C SER A 90 -3.41 14.32 7.46
N GLY A 91 -3.31 13.35 6.56
CA GLY A 91 -2.51 13.36 5.35
C GLY A 91 -3.36 13.23 4.09
N ARG A 92 -3.07 12.22 3.26
CA ARG A 92 -3.53 12.13 1.86
C ARG A 92 -4.54 11.01 1.62
N VAL A 93 -5.43 11.25 0.67
CA VAL A 93 -6.16 10.17 0.00
C VAL A 93 -5.36 9.65 -1.19
N LEU A 94 -5.38 8.34 -1.46
CA LEU A 94 -4.63 7.74 -2.56
C LEU A 94 -5.51 6.93 -3.50
N ALA A 95 -5.38 7.21 -4.80
CA ALA A 95 -6.03 6.46 -5.89
C ALA A 95 -4.99 5.82 -6.81
N GLN A 96 -5.31 4.68 -7.43
CA GLN A 96 -4.39 3.94 -8.28
C GLN A 96 -4.76 4.07 -9.76
N THR A 97 -3.76 4.33 -10.61
CA THR A 97 -3.94 4.28 -12.07
C THR A 97 -4.30 2.87 -12.54
N SER A 98 -4.84 2.76 -13.75
CA SER A 98 -5.26 1.46 -14.31
C SER A 98 -4.10 0.45 -14.33
N PRO A 99 -4.25 -0.73 -13.71
CA PRO A 99 -3.28 -1.81 -13.81
C PRO A 99 -3.28 -2.43 -15.22
N SER A 100 -4.41 -2.35 -15.94
CA SER A 100 -4.55 -2.90 -17.30
C SER A 100 -3.67 -2.20 -18.32
N ASN A 101 -3.26 -0.97 -18.00
CA ASN A 101 -2.40 -0.13 -18.85
C ASN A 101 -1.09 0.24 -18.12
N ALA A 102 -0.64 -0.59 -17.17
CA ALA A 102 0.54 -0.32 -16.35
C ALA A 102 1.86 -0.18 -17.14
N TYR A 103 1.89 -0.63 -18.41
CA TYR A 103 3.04 -0.57 -19.30
C TYR A 103 2.90 0.50 -20.41
N ASP A 104 1.87 1.35 -20.35
CA ASP A 104 1.66 2.48 -21.27
C ASP A 104 1.90 3.80 -20.52
N GLU A 105 3.01 4.46 -20.84
CA GLU A 105 3.44 5.69 -20.15
C GLU A 105 2.41 6.82 -20.32
N ASP A 106 1.94 7.05 -21.55
CA ASP A 106 1.02 8.14 -21.85
C ASP A 106 -0.34 7.90 -21.22
N TYR A 107 -0.82 6.66 -21.24
CA TYR A 107 -2.04 6.30 -20.55
C TYR A 107 -1.90 6.52 -19.04
N VAL A 108 -0.82 6.03 -18.40
CA VAL A 108 -0.60 6.20 -16.95
C VAL A 108 -0.56 7.69 -16.58
N TYR A 109 0.17 8.49 -17.35
CA TYR A 109 0.25 9.93 -17.15
C TYR A 109 -1.13 10.60 -17.28
N ASN A 110 -1.88 10.33 -18.35
CA ASN A 110 -3.18 10.94 -18.58
C ASN A 110 -4.23 10.50 -17.55
N HIS A 111 -4.21 9.24 -17.13
CA HIS A 111 -5.11 8.73 -16.09
C HIS A 111 -4.80 9.37 -14.73
N ALA A 112 -3.52 9.55 -14.37
CA ALA A 112 -3.15 10.28 -13.16
C ALA A 112 -3.64 11.74 -13.19
N LYS A 113 -3.58 12.41 -14.35
CA LYS A 113 -4.13 13.77 -14.52
C LYS A 113 -5.65 13.81 -14.44
N LEU A 114 -6.34 12.78 -14.94
CA LEU A 114 -7.78 12.64 -14.77
C LEU A 114 -8.16 12.57 -13.29
N TYR A 115 -7.45 11.77 -12.48
CA TYR A 115 -7.65 11.77 -11.03
C TYR A 115 -7.35 13.11 -10.39
N ALA A 116 -6.23 13.75 -10.75
CA ALA A 116 -5.87 15.06 -10.20
C ALA A 116 -6.97 16.11 -10.49
N ALA A 117 -7.52 16.13 -11.70
CA ALA A 117 -8.63 17.01 -12.05
C ALA A 117 -9.89 16.70 -11.24
N ALA A 118 -10.26 15.42 -11.11
CA ALA A 118 -11.43 15.00 -10.33
C ALA A 118 -11.28 15.33 -8.83
N PHE A 119 -10.11 15.09 -8.23
CA PHE A 119 -9.83 15.45 -6.83
C PHE A 119 -9.93 16.95 -6.60
N ASN A 120 -9.30 17.76 -7.46
CA ASN A 120 -9.37 19.22 -7.34
C ASN A 120 -10.81 19.74 -7.50
N ALA A 121 -11.59 19.17 -8.43
CA ALA A 121 -13.01 19.49 -8.58
C ALA A 121 -13.85 19.10 -7.35
N ALA A 122 -13.45 18.07 -6.61
CA ALA A 122 -14.05 17.67 -5.34
C ALA A 122 -13.50 18.44 -4.13
N GLY A 123 -12.64 19.44 -4.34
CA GLY A 123 -12.06 20.29 -3.28
C GLY A 123 -10.85 19.69 -2.56
N ILE A 124 -10.25 18.62 -3.09
CA ILE A 124 -9.04 18.00 -2.55
C ILE A 124 -7.83 18.54 -3.32
N THR A 125 -7.01 19.35 -2.66
CA THR A 125 -5.83 20.00 -3.25
C THR A 125 -4.69 19.00 -3.52
N ASN A 126 -3.76 19.34 -4.43
CA ASN A 126 -2.62 18.48 -4.81
C ASN A 126 -1.75 17.99 -3.64
N ASP A 127 -1.69 18.73 -2.54
CA ASP A 127 -0.96 18.31 -1.33
C ASP A 127 -1.73 17.29 -0.47
N ARG A 128 -3.03 17.11 -0.71
CA ARG A 128 -3.95 16.21 0.01
C ARG A 128 -4.31 14.93 -0.76
N PHE A 129 -3.74 14.70 -1.93
CA PHE A 129 -3.83 13.41 -2.62
C PHE A 129 -2.47 12.90 -3.12
N CYS A 130 -2.37 11.61 -3.38
CA CYS A 130 -1.23 11.00 -4.06
C CYS A 130 -1.69 9.87 -4.99
N ILE A 131 -1.11 9.80 -6.20
CA ILE A 131 -1.50 8.82 -7.23
C ILE A 131 -0.58 7.61 -7.17
N LYS A 132 -1.14 6.43 -6.94
CA LYS A 132 -0.44 5.15 -6.94
C LYS A 132 -0.24 4.68 -8.38
N ILE A 133 1.00 4.35 -8.73
CA ILE A 133 1.41 3.92 -10.06
C ILE A 133 2.13 2.58 -9.92
N PRO A 134 1.73 1.51 -10.65
CA PRO A 134 2.48 0.28 -10.68
C PRO A 134 3.94 0.51 -11.09
N THR A 135 4.88 -0.11 -10.37
CA THR A 135 6.31 0.21 -10.52
C THR A 135 6.95 -0.55 -11.70
N THR A 136 6.59 -0.12 -12.91
CA THR A 136 7.11 -0.54 -14.23
C THR A 136 7.97 0.58 -14.85
N SER A 137 8.71 0.33 -15.94
CA SER A 137 9.48 1.41 -16.59
C SER A 137 8.55 2.54 -17.07
N ALA A 138 7.41 2.20 -17.66
CA ALA A 138 6.40 3.16 -18.11
C ALA A 138 5.81 3.97 -16.94
N GLY A 139 5.50 3.31 -15.81
CA GLY A 139 4.98 3.97 -14.62
C GLY A 139 5.99 4.95 -14.01
N VAL A 140 7.27 4.56 -13.94
CA VAL A 140 8.35 5.40 -13.43
C VAL A 140 8.62 6.60 -14.36
N ALA A 141 8.54 6.41 -15.68
CA ALA A 141 8.65 7.51 -16.65
C ALA A 141 7.47 8.49 -16.52
N ALA A 142 6.24 7.99 -16.40
CA ALA A 142 5.06 8.82 -16.15
C ALA A 142 5.16 9.58 -14.82
N ALA A 143 5.68 8.94 -13.77
CA ALA A 143 5.87 9.57 -12.46
C ALA A 143 6.80 10.80 -12.52
N LYS A 144 7.86 10.75 -13.34
CA LYS A 144 8.74 11.91 -13.57
C LYS A 144 8.00 13.09 -14.20
N ARG A 145 7.13 12.83 -15.18
CA ARG A 145 6.29 13.85 -15.82
C ARG A 145 5.29 14.44 -14.81
N LEU A 146 4.66 13.59 -14.02
CA LEU A 146 3.69 14.00 -12.99
C LEU A 146 4.32 14.84 -11.89
N LYS A 147 5.59 14.59 -11.54
CA LYS A 147 6.33 15.43 -10.60
C LYS A 147 6.46 16.87 -11.09
N ALA A 148 6.73 17.07 -12.39
CA ALA A 148 6.80 18.40 -13.00
C ALA A 148 5.43 19.12 -12.98
N ASP A 149 4.34 18.36 -13.05
CA ASP A 149 2.96 18.84 -12.91
C ASP A 149 2.54 19.09 -11.44
N GLY A 150 3.43 18.88 -10.47
CA GLY A 150 3.12 19.04 -9.05
C GLY A 150 2.19 17.98 -8.47
N ILE A 151 2.13 16.80 -9.10
CA ILE A 151 1.31 15.66 -8.66
C ILE A 151 2.20 14.66 -7.92
N ALA A 152 1.90 14.42 -6.63
CA ALA A 152 2.61 13.44 -5.83
C ALA A 152 2.25 12.01 -6.26
N THR A 153 3.25 11.15 -6.40
CA THR A 153 3.06 9.75 -6.83
C THR A 153 3.62 8.76 -5.82
N LEU A 154 3.00 7.57 -5.77
CA LEU A 154 3.45 6.43 -4.97
C LEU A 154 3.74 5.23 -5.88
N GLY A 155 4.90 4.59 -5.75
CA GLY A 155 5.21 3.36 -6.49
C GLY A 155 4.57 2.14 -5.82
N THR A 156 3.56 1.54 -6.43
CA THR A 156 2.83 0.37 -5.88
C THR A 156 3.19 -0.93 -6.63
N ALA A 157 2.67 -2.07 -6.16
CA ALA A 157 3.05 -3.40 -6.64
C ALA A 157 4.58 -3.58 -6.64
N LEU A 158 5.20 -3.17 -5.53
CA LEU A 158 6.64 -3.15 -5.36
C LEU A 158 7.11 -4.36 -4.56
N PHE A 159 8.03 -5.11 -5.16
CA PHE A 159 8.54 -6.38 -4.68
C PHE A 159 10.08 -6.47 -4.74
N SER A 160 10.79 -5.42 -5.15
CA SER A 160 12.25 -5.50 -5.34
C SER A 160 13.00 -4.19 -5.04
N VAL A 161 14.29 -4.32 -4.72
CA VAL A 161 15.18 -3.16 -4.54
C VAL A 161 15.32 -2.33 -5.83
N PRO A 162 15.47 -2.93 -7.05
CA PRO A 162 15.42 -2.17 -8.30
C PRO A 162 14.19 -1.27 -8.45
N GLN A 163 12.99 -1.77 -8.13
CA GLN A 163 11.77 -0.96 -8.17
C GLN A 163 11.83 0.22 -7.19
N ALA A 164 12.34 0.00 -5.97
CA ALA A 164 12.47 1.07 -4.97
C ALA A 164 13.49 2.13 -5.41
N LEU A 165 14.63 1.72 -5.96
CA LEU A 165 15.62 2.64 -6.51
C LEU A 165 15.07 3.43 -7.69
N ALA A 166 14.32 2.80 -8.59
CA ALA A 166 13.66 3.49 -9.70
C ALA A 166 12.65 4.54 -9.21
N ALA A 167 11.83 4.21 -8.22
CA ALA A 167 10.90 5.14 -7.60
C ALA A 167 11.63 6.34 -6.95
N ALA A 168 12.76 6.08 -6.28
CA ALA A 168 13.59 7.13 -5.69
C ALA A 168 14.27 8.02 -6.75
N GLN A 169 14.72 7.45 -7.86
CA GLN A 169 15.32 8.17 -8.97
C GLN A 169 14.29 8.97 -9.80
N ALA A 170 13.02 8.57 -9.75
CA ALA A 170 11.89 9.31 -10.34
C ALA A 170 11.23 10.33 -9.39
N ASP A 171 11.83 10.57 -8.23
CA ASP A 171 11.37 11.57 -7.25
C ASP A 171 9.93 11.34 -6.75
N MET A 172 9.51 10.06 -6.69
CA MET A 172 8.21 9.67 -6.16
C MET A 172 8.11 9.99 -4.66
N HIS A 173 6.92 10.33 -4.17
CA HIS A 173 6.70 10.71 -2.78
C HIS A 173 6.87 9.53 -1.81
N ALA A 174 6.33 8.38 -2.19
CA ALA A 174 6.31 7.17 -1.37
C ALA A 174 6.41 5.91 -2.23
N ILE A 175 6.64 4.76 -1.59
CA ILE A 175 6.51 3.44 -2.19
C ILE A 175 5.62 2.54 -1.33
N SER A 176 4.90 1.63 -1.98
CA SER A 176 4.12 0.59 -1.32
C SER A 176 4.72 -0.78 -1.53
N MET A 177 5.48 -1.21 -0.52
CA MET A 177 6.13 -2.52 -0.50
C MET A 177 5.16 -3.56 0.04
N TYR A 178 4.95 -4.62 -0.73
CA TYR A 178 3.98 -5.65 -0.37
C TYR A 178 4.68 -6.75 0.43
N LEU A 179 4.31 -6.88 1.71
CA LEU A 179 4.84 -7.94 2.55
C LEU A 179 4.36 -9.31 2.07
N ASN A 180 3.08 -9.40 1.71
CA ASN A 180 2.50 -10.59 1.11
C ASN A 180 2.15 -10.40 -0.36
N GLU A 181 2.19 -11.49 -1.11
CA GLU A 181 1.70 -11.51 -2.48
C GLU A 181 0.16 -11.41 -2.53
N PRO A 182 -0.42 -10.89 -3.62
CA PRO A 182 -1.87 -10.73 -3.76
C PRO A 182 -2.68 -12.01 -3.52
N GLY A 183 -2.12 -13.18 -3.82
CA GLY A 183 -2.79 -14.47 -3.62
C GLY A 183 -2.97 -14.87 -2.15
N ALA A 184 -2.15 -14.36 -1.25
CA ALA A 184 -2.28 -14.62 0.19
C ALA A 184 -3.59 -14.05 0.78
N HIS A 185 -4.17 -13.03 0.14
CA HIS A 185 -5.46 -12.44 0.52
C HIS A 185 -6.68 -13.27 0.11
N SER A 186 -6.50 -14.31 -0.70
CA SER A 186 -7.59 -15.18 -1.16
C SER A 186 -7.37 -16.66 -0.85
N SER A 187 -6.15 -17.05 -0.49
CA SER A 187 -5.78 -18.45 -0.31
C SER A 187 -4.96 -18.62 0.95
N ALA A 188 -5.53 -19.27 1.97
CA ALA A 188 -4.91 -19.41 3.28
C ALA A 188 -3.62 -20.23 3.25
N ASP A 189 -3.44 -21.12 2.27
CA ASP A 189 -2.22 -21.92 2.03
C ASP A 189 -1.04 -21.09 1.51
N ARG A 190 -1.30 -19.91 0.91
CA ARG A 190 -0.26 -18.97 0.44
C ARG A 190 0.21 -17.99 1.51
N TRP A 191 -0.37 -18.05 2.71
CA TRP A 191 0.04 -17.25 3.85
C TRP A 191 1.35 -17.81 4.44
N PRO A 192 2.43 -17.01 4.54
CA PRO A 192 3.56 -17.29 5.44
C PRO A 192 3.13 -17.24 6.92
N ASP A 193 2.50 -18.30 7.41
CA ASP A 193 2.08 -18.47 8.81
C ASP A 193 3.30 -18.81 9.67
N VAL A 194 4.02 -17.76 10.06
CA VAL A 194 5.34 -17.80 10.70
C VAL A 194 5.32 -17.22 12.11
N ALA A 195 6.30 -17.60 12.93
CA ALA A 195 6.37 -17.19 14.33
C ALA A 195 6.79 -15.72 14.48
N ASP A 196 7.77 -15.29 13.70
CA ASP A 196 8.27 -13.91 13.69
C ASP A 196 8.16 -13.33 12.27
N PRO A 197 7.08 -12.61 11.94
CA PRO A 197 6.92 -11.97 10.64
C PRO A 197 8.02 -10.96 10.30
N ALA A 198 8.70 -10.37 11.28
CA ALA A 198 9.76 -9.39 11.03
C ALA A 198 10.98 -10.03 10.36
N THR A 199 11.28 -11.30 10.65
CA THR A 199 12.46 -11.98 10.09
C THR A 199 12.12 -13.18 9.21
N GLN A 200 10.91 -13.71 9.30
CA GLN A 200 10.51 -14.95 8.62
C GLN A 200 9.50 -14.71 7.49
N SER A 201 8.97 -13.49 7.33
CA SER A 201 8.18 -13.17 6.14
C SER A 201 9.07 -13.28 4.89
N PRO A 202 8.58 -13.89 3.78
CA PRO A 202 9.36 -14.02 2.54
C PRO A 202 9.93 -12.70 2.02
N MET A 203 9.25 -11.58 2.30
CA MET A 203 9.66 -10.25 1.83
C MET A 203 10.44 -9.44 2.87
N ALA A 204 10.65 -9.96 4.08
CA ALA A 204 11.33 -9.25 5.17
C ALA A 204 12.72 -8.76 4.77
N ASN A 205 13.53 -9.63 4.15
CA ASN A 205 14.86 -9.29 3.67
C ASN A 205 14.84 -8.14 2.67
N ARG A 206 13.93 -8.17 1.69
CA ARG A 206 13.81 -7.11 0.69
C ARG A 206 13.35 -5.79 1.30
N HIS A 207 12.45 -5.81 2.29
CA HIS A 207 12.08 -4.60 3.03
C HIS A 207 13.29 -3.98 3.74
N MET A 208 14.09 -4.78 4.44
CA MET A 208 15.32 -4.32 5.09
C MET A 208 16.37 -3.81 4.10
N GLN A 209 16.52 -4.48 2.96
CA GLN A 209 17.45 -4.06 1.89
C GLN A 209 17.01 -2.72 1.27
N ILE A 210 15.72 -2.52 1.03
CA ILE A 210 15.17 -1.23 0.55
C ILE A 210 15.40 -0.15 1.61
N ARG A 211 15.17 -0.46 2.89
CA ARG A 211 15.45 0.47 3.99
C ARG A 211 16.92 0.91 3.99
N ALA A 212 17.84 -0.04 3.90
CA ALA A 212 19.28 0.25 3.86
C ALA A 212 19.66 1.09 2.62
N ALA A 213 19.07 0.80 1.45
CA ALA A 213 19.29 1.58 0.24
C ALA A 213 18.80 3.02 0.40
N TYR A 214 17.63 3.23 1.01
CA TYR A 214 17.08 4.57 1.26
C TYR A 214 17.86 5.34 2.31
N ASP A 215 18.31 4.70 3.38
CA ASP A 215 19.17 5.34 4.38
C ASP A 215 20.52 5.78 3.77
N ALA A 216 21.11 4.95 2.90
CA ALA A 216 22.31 5.32 2.17
C ALA A 216 22.09 6.53 1.24
N ARG A 217 20.96 6.57 0.51
CA ARG A 217 20.58 7.71 -0.33
C ARG A 217 20.40 8.98 0.49
N ARG A 218 19.67 8.93 1.60
CA ARG A 218 19.48 10.08 2.52
C ARG A 218 20.81 10.59 3.07
N LYS A 219 21.70 9.68 3.48
CA LYS A 219 23.05 10.03 3.94
C LYS A 219 23.88 10.72 2.85
N ALA A 220 23.67 10.37 1.58
CA ALA A 220 24.28 11.01 0.43
C ALA A 220 23.58 12.31 0.00
N GLY A 221 22.58 12.80 0.74
CA GLY A 221 21.81 13.99 0.39
C GLY A 221 20.86 13.79 -0.80
N GLN A 222 20.58 12.55 -1.17
CA GLN A 222 19.67 12.20 -2.27
C GLN A 222 18.25 11.95 -1.75
N HIS A 223 17.27 12.19 -2.62
CA HIS A 223 15.88 11.85 -2.33
C HIS A 223 15.69 10.34 -2.11
N ALA A 224 14.85 10.01 -1.13
CA ALA A 224 14.38 8.67 -0.85
C ALA A 224 12.89 8.75 -0.46
N PRO A 225 11.99 8.06 -1.20
CA PRO A 225 10.57 8.02 -0.91
C PRO A 225 10.26 7.52 0.51
N GLN A 226 9.10 7.88 1.04
CA GLN A 226 8.59 7.26 2.27
C GLN A 226 8.28 5.78 2.04
N MET A 227 8.63 4.93 3.00
CA MET A 227 8.36 3.49 2.96
C MET A 227 6.98 3.20 3.56
N LYS A 228 5.98 3.01 2.70
CA LYS A 228 4.59 2.68 3.08
C LYS A 228 4.32 1.18 2.92
N THR A 229 4.62 0.38 3.92
CA THR A 229 4.43 -1.08 3.81
C THR A 229 2.94 -1.45 3.79
N ALA A 230 2.61 -2.48 3.02
CA ALA A 230 1.24 -2.87 2.71
C ALA A 230 1.10 -4.39 2.56
N SER A 231 -0.12 -4.84 2.24
CA SER A 231 -0.45 -6.24 1.98
C SER A 231 -0.26 -7.13 3.22
N TYR A 232 -0.82 -6.68 4.34
CA TYR A 232 -0.89 -7.46 5.57
C TYR A 232 -2.10 -8.39 5.57
N ILE A 233 -1.94 -9.56 6.16
CA ILE A 233 -3.00 -10.55 6.40
C ILE A 233 -3.22 -10.79 7.90
N SER A 234 -2.33 -10.28 8.77
CA SER A 234 -2.55 -10.24 10.22
C SER A 234 -2.02 -8.99 10.93
N ALA A 235 -2.52 -8.76 12.15
CA ALA A 235 -2.00 -7.77 13.08
C ALA A 235 -0.52 -7.98 13.44
N ALA A 236 -0.06 -9.24 13.56
CA ALA A 236 1.34 -9.54 13.87
C ALA A 236 2.31 -9.00 12.79
N GLU A 237 1.93 -9.12 11.52
CA GLU A 237 2.72 -8.57 10.40
C GLU A 237 2.71 -7.03 10.37
N ALA A 238 1.57 -6.41 10.69
CA ALA A 238 1.47 -4.95 10.77
C ALA A 238 2.40 -4.40 11.88
N LEU A 239 2.40 -5.03 13.06
CA LEU A 239 3.29 -4.65 14.17
C LEU A 239 4.77 -4.88 13.84
N ALA A 240 5.10 -6.00 13.18
CA ALA A 240 6.45 -6.32 12.72
C ALA A 240 7.04 -5.32 11.71
N SER A 241 6.20 -4.46 11.12
CA SER A 241 6.68 -3.44 10.16
C SER A 241 7.52 -2.34 10.81
N THR A 242 7.43 -2.18 12.14
CA THR A 242 8.35 -1.31 12.90
C THR A 242 9.79 -1.78 12.76
N ASP A 243 10.03 -3.08 12.88
CA ASP A 243 11.33 -3.71 12.68
C ASP A 243 11.83 -3.59 11.25
N LEU A 244 10.93 -3.69 10.27
CA LEU A 244 11.24 -3.61 8.84
C LEU A 244 11.55 -2.18 8.37
N GLY A 245 11.51 -1.19 9.27
CA GLY A 245 11.89 0.19 9.01
C GLY A 245 10.89 0.95 8.15
N ALA A 246 9.60 0.57 8.21
CA ALA A 246 8.52 1.33 7.59
C ALA A 246 8.47 2.76 8.13
N ASP A 247 8.08 3.71 7.28
CA ASP A 247 7.71 5.07 7.70
C ASP A 247 6.18 5.15 7.90
N HIS A 248 5.45 4.42 7.06
CA HIS A 248 4.01 4.33 7.00
C HIS A 248 3.57 2.86 6.89
N ILE A 249 2.38 2.55 7.39
CA ILE A 249 1.75 1.24 7.21
C ILE A 249 0.31 1.43 6.79
N THR A 250 -0.09 0.83 5.67
CA THR A 250 -1.49 0.85 5.26
C THR A 250 -2.18 -0.46 5.56
N ILE A 251 -3.26 -0.38 6.35
CA ILE A 251 -3.87 -1.54 6.99
C ILE A 251 -5.36 -1.61 6.61
N GLY A 252 -5.80 -2.80 6.18
CA GLY A 252 -7.21 -3.06 5.90
C GLY A 252 -8.07 -3.14 7.18
N ALA A 253 -9.37 -2.89 7.03
CA ALA A 253 -10.32 -2.82 8.13
C ALA A 253 -10.31 -4.01 9.13
N PRO A 254 -10.16 -5.29 8.70
CA PRO A 254 -10.11 -6.41 9.64
C PRO A 254 -8.94 -6.32 10.61
N ILE A 255 -7.76 -5.95 10.13
CA ILE A 255 -6.55 -5.87 10.95
C ILE A 255 -6.59 -4.61 11.84
N LEU A 256 -7.11 -3.49 11.34
CA LEU A 256 -7.36 -2.31 12.17
C LEU A 256 -8.33 -2.62 13.33
N THR A 257 -9.37 -3.41 13.06
CA THR A 257 -10.33 -3.87 14.08
C THR A 257 -9.64 -4.73 15.15
N ASP A 258 -8.83 -5.71 14.73
CA ASP A 258 -8.08 -6.55 15.66
C ASP A 258 -7.15 -5.72 16.55
N LEU A 259 -6.35 -4.83 15.95
CA LEU A 259 -5.42 -3.95 16.67
C LEU A 259 -6.13 -2.99 17.63
N ALA A 260 -7.34 -2.52 17.28
CA ALA A 260 -8.15 -1.66 18.16
C ALA A 260 -8.76 -2.43 19.34
N SER A 261 -8.97 -3.75 19.20
CA SER A 261 -9.71 -4.59 20.16
C SER A 261 -8.88 -5.13 21.34
N SER A 262 -7.56 -4.91 21.33
CA SER A 262 -6.64 -5.45 22.33
C SER A 262 -5.48 -4.50 22.60
N ALA A 263 -4.93 -4.56 23.81
CA ALA A 263 -3.69 -3.85 24.20
C ALA A 263 -2.45 -4.76 24.19
N THR A 264 -2.66 -6.07 24.06
CA THR A 264 -1.63 -7.11 24.08
C THR A 264 -1.78 -8.02 22.86
N LEU A 265 -0.72 -8.75 22.51
CA LEU A 265 -0.67 -9.64 21.36
C LEU A 265 -0.80 -11.10 21.82
N PRO A 266 -1.60 -11.94 21.12
CA PRO A 266 -1.63 -13.36 21.39
C PRO A 266 -0.25 -14.01 21.16
N PRO A 267 0.09 -15.09 21.88
CA PRO A 267 1.29 -15.86 21.57
C PRO A 267 1.14 -16.51 20.19
N TYR A 268 2.27 -16.68 19.49
CA TYR A 268 2.24 -17.39 18.21
C TYR A 268 1.81 -18.84 18.40
N LYS A 269 0.82 -19.24 17.60
CA LYS A 269 0.47 -20.62 17.33
C LYS A 269 0.13 -20.74 15.86
N LYS A 270 0.68 -21.74 15.18
CA LYS A 270 0.41 -21.98 13.76
C LYS A 270 -1.10 -22.03 13.50
N GLY A 271 -1.56 -21.24 12.55
CA GLY A 271 -2.95 -21.07 12.14
C GLY A 271 -3.71 -20.00 12.91
N LEU A 272 -3.18 -19.53 14.06
CA LEU A 272 -3.89 -18.59 14.92
C LEU A 272 -3.80 -17.15 14.42
N TRP A 273 -2.74 -16.78 13.70
CA TRP A 273 -2.67 -15.47 13.04
C TRP A 273 -3.83 -15.19 12.09
N LYS A 274 -4.47 -16.25 11.56
CA LYS A 274 -5.61 -16.17 10.63
C LYS A 274 -6.96 -15.98 11.31
N VAL A 275 -6.99 -16.08 12.63
CA VAL A 275 -8.21 -15.99 13.42
C VAL A 275 -8.30 -14.59 14.00
N PRO A 276 -9.39 -13.84 13.78
CA PRO A 276 -9.57 -12.51 14.37
C PRO A 276 -9.39 -12.54 15.90
N PHE A 277 -8.82 -11.50 16.47
CA PHE A 277 -8.51 -11.42 17.91
C PHE A 277 -9.77 -11.58 18.79
N ALA A 278 -10.92 -11.14 18.31
CA ALA A 278 -12.21 -11.32 18.98
C ALA A 278 -12.65 -12.79 19.07
N GLN A 279 -12.13 -13.66 18.19
CA GLN A 279 -12.44 -15.09 18.13
C GLN A 279 -11.35 -15.96 18.78
N GLN A 280 -10.24 -15.37 19.19
CA GLN A 280 -9.20 -16.06 19.93
C GLN A 280 -9.57 -16.10 21.43
N GLY A 281 -9.53 -17.30 22.01
CA GLY A 281 -9.71 -17.51 23.45
C GLY A 281 -8.46 -17.12 24.25
N ASP A 282 -8.51 -17.36 25.57
CA ASP A 282 -7.41 -17.21 26.52
C ASP A 282 -6.50 -15.98 26.30
N ARG A 283 -6.93 -14.85 26.90
CA ARG A 283 -6.15 -13.60 26.91
C ARG A 283 -5.12 -13.52 28.04
N GLU A 284 -5.07 -14.50 28.95
CA GLU A 284 -4.19 -14.48 30.13
C GLU A 284 -2.70 -14.49 29.72
N HIS A 285 -2.39 -15.19 28.63
CA HIS A 285 -1.03 -15.36 28.12
C HIS A 285 -0.63 -14.36 27.02
N TRP A 286 -1.46 -13.34 26.76
CA TRP A 286 -1.15 -12.35 25.75
C TRP A 286 -0.08 -11.39 26.26
N ALA A 287 0.92 -11.12 25.45
CA ALA A 287 2.08 -10.34 25.84
C ALA A 287 1.95 -8.87 25.43
N ALA A 288 2.58 -7.98 26.19
CA ALA A 288 2.77 -6.60 25.74
C ALA A 288 3.60 -6.58 24.45
N TRP A 289 3.21 -5.73 23.50
CA TRP A 289 4.00 -5.48 22.32
C TRP A 289 5.04 -4.39 22.61
N THR A 290 6.20 -4.49 21.98
CA THR A 290 7.23 -3.44 22.01
C THR A 290 7.70 -3.24 20.58
N PRO A 291 7.69 -2.00 20.05
CA PRO A 291 8.17 -1.74 18.70
C PRO A 291 9.67 -2.05 18.61
N GLY A 292 10.06 -2.88 17.65
CA GLY A 292 11.46 -3.13 17.37
C GLY A 292 12.04 -2.09 16.41
N LYS A 293 13.32 -2.24 16.07
CA LYS A 293 14.04 -1.24 15.26
C LYS A 293 14.80 -1.90 14.10
N PRO A 294 14.83 -1.26 12.92
CA PRO A 294 15.62 -1.76 11.81
C PRO A 294 17.12 -1.84 12.12
N SER A 295 17.62 -1.02 13.06
CA SER A 295 19.02 -1.03 13.50
C SER A 295 19.41 -2.26 14.35
N ASP A 296 18.44 -3.05 14.82
CA ASP A 296 18.71 -4.18 15.71
C ASP A 296 19.51 -5.26 14.96
N ALA A 297 20.44 -5.93 15.65
CA ALA A 297 21.34 -6.92 15.04
C ALA A 297 20.58 -8.06 14.32
N ARG A 298 19.40 -8.45 14.86
CA ARG A 298 18.51 -9.46 14.27
C ARG A 298 17.94 -9.03 12.91
N MET A 299 17.78 -7.72 12.70
CA MET A 299 17.24 -7.15 11.47
C MET A 299 18.36 -6.89 10.47
N GLN A 300 19.51 -6.42 10.94
CA GLN A 300 20.71 -6.21 10.12
C GLN A 300 21.22 -7.50 9.47
N SER A 301 21.01 -8.66 10.10
CA SER A 301 21.38 -9.96 9.51
C SER A 301 20.62 -10.28 8.22
N LEU A 302 19.41 -9.71 8.02
CA LEU A 302 18.61 -9.93 6.81
C LEU A 302 19.20 -9.28 5.55
N LEU A 303 20.14 -8.35 5.70
CA LEU A 303 20.79 -7.69 4.57
C LEU A 303 21.73 -8.62 3.78
N ALA A 304 22.12 -9.75 4.36
CA ALA A 304 23.13 -10.65 3.79
C ALA A 304 22.57 -11.71 2.84
N SER A 305 21.25 -11.82 2.68
CA SER A 305 20.62 -12.84 1.84
C SER A 305 19.24 -12.39 1.33
N ASP A 306 18.73 -13.09 0.33
CA ASP A 306 17.35 -12.95 -0.14
C ASP A 306 16.72 -14.35 -0.33
N PRO A 307 15.82 -14.79 0.56
CA PRO A 307 15.26 -16.12 0.52
C PRO A 307 14.37 -16.35 -0.72
N VAL A 308 13.82 -15.30 -1.34
CA VAL A 308 12.96 -15.45 -2.53
C VAL A 308 13.75 -15.46 -3.84
N SER A 309 15.00 -14.98 -3.83
CA SER A 309 15.93 -15.11 -4.97
C SER A 309 16.89 -16.30 -4.84
N GLY A 310 17.00 -16.91 -3.66
CA GLY A 310 17.83 -18.10 -3.44
C GLY A 310 19.33 -17.81 -3.29
N ALA A 311 20.15 -18.86 -3.38
CA ALA A 311 21.58 -18.80 -3.05
C ALA A 311 22.44 -17.95 -4.01
N ASP A 312 21.98 -17.74 -5.25
CA ASP A 312 22.69 -16.95 -6.27
C ASP A 312 22.39 -15.44 -6.19
N TRP A 313 21.60 -15.02 -5.20
CA TRP A 313 21.29 -13.62 -4.99
C TRP A 313 22.55 -12.78 -4.79
N LYS A 314 22.52 -11.57 -5.36
CA LYS A 314 23.58 -10.56 -5.19
C LYS A 314 22.94 -9.23 -4.79
N PRO A 315 23.64 -8.42 -3.98
CA PRO A 315 23.21 -7.06 -3.70
C PRO A 315 22.95 -6.27 -4.99
N THR A 316 21.89 -5.47 -4.97
CA THR A 316 21.50 -4.61 -6.11
C THR A 316 22.51 -3.49 -6.31
N ASP A 317 22.88 -3.21 -7.56
CA ASP A 317 23.77 -2.10 -7.90
C ASP A 317 23.07 -0.75 -7.74
N THR A 318 23.40 -0.03 -6.67
CA THR A 318 22.79 1.26 -6.35
C THR A 318 23.22 2.40 -7.26
N ALA A 319 24.23 2.22 -8.11
CA ALA A 319 24.72 3.23 -9.03
C ALA A 319 24.03 3.20 -10.40
N LEU A 320 23.29 2.14 -10.71
CA LEU A 320 22.59 2.00 -11.99
C LEU A 320 21.40 2.97 -12.09
N ASP A 321 21.19 3.55 -13.27
CA ASP A 321 19.97 4.29 -13.58
C ASP A 321 18.83 3.32 -13.94
N TYR A 322 17.96 3.03 -12.96
CA TYR A 322 16.80 2.18 -13.15
C TYR A 322 15.64 2.88 -13.88
N THR A 323 15.75 4.18 -14.10
CA THR A 323 14.73 4.96 -14.82
C THR A 323 15.00 5.03 -16.33
N ALA A 324 16.14 4.50 -16.78
CA ALA A 324 16.44 4.38 -18.19
C ALA A 324 15.42 3.45 -18.89
N PRO A 325 14.99 3.76 -20.12
CA PRO A 325 13.93 3.02 -20.80
C PRO A 325 14.19 1.49 -20.84
N GLY A 326 13.23 0.72 -20.34
CA GLY A 326 13.26 -0.76 -20.33
C GLY A 326 14.21 -1.39 -19.31
N VAL A 327 15.05 -0.61 -18.61
CA VAL A 327 15.98 -1.16 -17.61
C VAL A 327 15.20 -1.78 -16.46
N LEU A 328 14.27 -1.05 -15.85
CA LEU A 328 13.50 -1.59 -14.73
C LEU A 328 12.71 -2.83 -15.11
N ASP A 329 12.05 -2.85 -16.27
CA ASP A 329 11.27 -4.02 -16.68
C ASP A 329 12.16 -5.25 -16.93
N ALA A 330 13.38 -5.07 -17.45
CA ALA A 330 14.34 -6.17 -17.54
C ALA A 330 14.70 -6.76 -16.16
N PHE A 331 14.79 -5.94 -15.12
CA PHE A 331 14.96 -6.42 -13.74
C PHE A 331 13.70 -7.08 -13.19
N ASN A 332 12.53 -6.50 -13.45
CA ASN A 332 11.24 -7.06 -13.05
C ASN A 332 11.03 -8.46 -13.64
N GLU A 333 11.38 -8.68 -14.90
CA GLU A 333 11.23 -9.96 -15.59
C GLU A 333 12.28 -10.99 -15.18
N LYS A 334 13.53 -10.56 -14.94
CA LYS A 334 14.64 -11.46 -14.59
C LYS A 334 14.48 -12.08 -13.20
N ASP A 335 13.96 -11.32 -12.22
CA ASP A 335 13.71 -11.84 -10.87
C ASP A 335 12.35 -12.54 -10.80
N GLU A 336 12.35 -13.87 -10.70
CA GLU A 336 11.13 -14.69 -10.74
C GLU A 336 10.09 -14.28 -9.67
N ALA A 337 10.54 -13.98 -8.46
CA ALA A 337 9.67 -13.54 -7.37
C ALA A 337 8.99 -12.20 -7.71
N THR A 338 9.73 -11.23 -8.25
CA THR A 338 9.19 -9.94 -8.69
C THR A 338 8.23 -10.12 -9.85
N ARG A 339 8.66 -10.82 -10.93
CA ARG A 339 7.85 -11.07 -12.13
C ARG A 339 6.49 -11.68 -11.77
N THR A 340 6.51 -12.75 -10.99
CA THR A 340 5.30 -13.50 -10.63
C THR A 340 4.36 -12.68 -9.75
N ARG A 341 4.90 -11.95 -8.77
CA ARG A 341 4.10 -11.15 -7.84
C ARG A 341 3.55 -9.88 -8.48
N LEU A 342 4.33 -9.22 -9.34
CA LEU A 342 3.91 -8.07 -10.13
C LEU A 342 2.79 -8.47 -11.09
N HIS A 343 2.97 -9.55 -11.85
CA HIS A 343 1.92 -10.08 -12.73
C HIS A 343 0.65 -10.43 -11.95
N ALA A 344 0.77 -11.13 -10.81
CA ALA A 344 -0.39 -11.47 -9.98
C ALA A 344 -1.12 -10.23 -9.44
N ALA A 345 -0.38 -9.16 -9.09
CA ALA A 345 -0.97 -7.91 -8.62
C ALA A 345 -1.73 -7.20 -9.73
N LEU A 346 -1.10 -7.05 -10.90
CA LEU A 346 -1.71 -6.40 -12.05
C LEU A 346 -2.96 -7.17 -12.52
N SER A 347 -2.87 -8.49 -12.66
CA SER A 347 -4.02 -9.33 -13.08
C SER A 347 -5.20 -9.17 -12.13
N ARG A 348 -4.98 -9.34 -10.82
CA ARG A 348 -6.06 -9.23 -9.82
C ARG A 348 -6.71 -7.85 -9.85
N PHE A 349 -5.91 -6.79 -9.90
CA PHE A 349 -6.45 -5.43 -9.89
C PHE A 349 -7.16 -5.09 -11.21
N SER A 350 -6.70 -5.63 -12.36
CA SER A 350 -7.39 -5.51 -13.65
C SER A 350 -8.75 -6.19 -13.65
N GLU A 351 -8.88 -7.35 -13.00
CA GLU A 351 -10.18 -8.02 -12.83
C GLU A 351 -11.16 -7.13 -12.03
N GLN A 352 -10.70 -6.56 -10.91
CA GLN A 352 -11.52 -5.67 -10.07
C GLN A 352 -11.86 -4.33 -10.76
N GLU A 353 -10.97 -3.84 -11.62
CA GLU A 353 -11.25 -2.70 -12.51
C GLU A 353 -12.33 -3.04 -13.53
N ALA A 354 -12.29 -4.25 -14.11
CA ALA A 354 -13.31 -4.71 -15.05
C ALA A 354 -14.70 -4.83 -14.38
N ASP A 355 -14.75 -5.29 -13.13
CA ASP A 355 -15.99 -5.32 -12.33
C ASP A 355 -16.54 -3.92 -12.09
N SER A 356 -15.67 -2.97 -11.75
CA SER A 356 -16.05 -1.55 -11.57
C SER A 356 -16.55 -0.93 -12.86
N ARG A 357 -15.87 -1.20 -13.98
CA ARG A 357 -16.28 -0.76 -15.32
C ARG A 357 -17.67 -1.29 -15.66
N LYS A 358 -17.88 -2.60 -15.50
CA LYS A 358 -19.18 -3.24 -15.78
C LYS A 358 -20.30 -2.63 -14.95
N PHE A 359 -20.06 -2.40 -13.66
CA PHE A 359 -21.02 -1.76 -12.77
C PHE A 359 -21.38 -0.35 -13.22
N LEU A 360 -20.38 0.51 -13.48
CA LEU A 360 -20.64 1.90 -13.88
C LEU A 360 -21.25 2.01 -15.29
N GLN A 361 -20.89 1.13 -16.21
CA GLN A 361 -21.49 1.09 -17.55
C GLN A 361 -22.99 0.72 -17.52
N ALA A 362 -23.48 0.08 -16.45
CA ALA A 362 -24.91 -0.16 -16.29
C ALA A 362 -25.68 1.08 -15.80
N LEU A 363 -24.98 2.12 -15.33
CA LEU A 363 -25.54 3.36 -14.78
C LEU A 363 -25.47 4.56 -15.75
N ILE A 364 -24.75 4.41 -16.86
CA ILE A 364 -24.49 5.42 -17.91
C ILE A 364 -25.26 5.03 -19.15
#